data_AF-A0A6J2YAR4-F1
#
_entry.id   AF-A0A6J2YAR4-F1
#
_cell.length_a   1.000
_cell.length_b   1.000
_cell.length_c   1.000
_cell.angle_alpha   90.00
_cell.angle_beta   90.00
_cell.angle_gamma   90.00
#
_symmetry.space_group_name_H-M   'P 1'
#
loop_
_entity.id
_entity.type
_entity.pdbx_description
1 polymer ?
#
loop_
_entity_poly.entity_id
_entity_poly.type
_entity_poly.pdbx_seq_one_letter_code
_entity_poly.pdbx_strand_id
1 'polypeptide(L)'
;MSENNAALKLNGDNWPVWKFQTSIVLKGRSLFEVVDGSKVKPSTGVEEINKWMKEDAKAQELLVTRMEEGPLPHVLSCESSREMWSKLKTVYDKESVVSVHLLQEPFFSLQFDSSVSTFLSKIEEIKMKLKSAGEILSEKMVITKILMSLPEQFKHFRSAWESVSVDNQSLEELTSILLLEERCKSLENATALATKTSEKPQGKKCYICSKVGHIARDCYFRQDAKE
;
A
#
# COMPACT_ATOMS: atom_id res chain seq x y z
N MET A 1 0.51 -20.48 36.03
CA MET A 1 1.11 -19.35 35.29
C MET A 1 0.11 -18.94 34.24
N SER A 2 -0.60 -17.85 34.47
CA SER A 2 -1.61 -17.33 33.54
C SER A 2 -0.90 -16.59 32.41
N GLU A 3 -0.75 -17.25 31.26
CA GLU A 3 -0.37 -16.58 30.02
C GLU A 3 -1.46 -15.56 29.68
N ASN A 4 -1.21 -14.33 30.08
CA ASN A 4 -2.04 -13.18 29.77
C ASN A 4 -1.75 -12.76 28.33
N ASN A 5 -2.12 -13.62 27.38
CA ASN A 5 -2.17 -13.25 25.97
C ASN A 5 -3.52 -12.53 25.78
N ALA A 6 -3.51 -11.20 25.87
CA ALA A 6 -4.72 -10.39 25.74
C ALA A 6 -5.41 -10.75 24.42
N ALA A 7 -6.52 -11.48 24.51
CA ALA A 7 -7.27 -11.89 23.32
C ALA A 7 -7.72 -10.64 22.57
N LEU A 8 -7.46 -10.59 21.26
CA LEU A 8 -7.91 -9.50 20.40
C LEU A 8 -9.42 -9.32 20.54
N LYS A 9 -9.85 -8.13 20.93
CA LYS A 9 -11.27 -7.77 21.04
C LYS A 9 -11.75 -7.05 19.80
N LEU A 10 -12.98 -7.31 19.38
CA LEU A 10 -13.60 -6.61 18.26
C LEU A 10 -13.81 -5.15 18.64
N ASN A 11 -13.29 -4.23 17.83
CA ASN A 11 -13.39 -2.79 18.06
C ASN A 11 -14.04 -2.02 16.88
N GLY A 12 -14.49 -2.75 15.85
CA GLY A 12 -15.07 -2.20 14.63
C GLY A 12 -14.13 -2.26 13.43
N ASP A 13 -12.87 -1.89 13.63
CA ASP A 13 -11.89 -1.80 12.53
C ASP A 13 -11.15 -3.12 12.26
N ASN A 14 -11.08 -4.00 13.26
CA ASN A 14 -10.29 -5.22 13.20
C ASN A 14 -11.10 -6.50 12.83
N TRP A 15 -12.27 -6.32 12.21
CA TRP A 15 -13.19 -7.41 11.91
C TRP A 15 -12.55 -8.62 11.20
N PRO A 16 -11.73 -8.49 10.13
CA PRO A 16 -11.16 -9.65 9.44
C PRO A 16 -10.29 -10.51 10.36
N VAL A 17 -9.42 -9.88 11.14
CA VAL A 17 -8.50 -10.56 12.07
C VAL A 17 -9.27 -11.16 13.24
N TRP A 18 -10.21 -10.41 13.80
CA TRP A 18 -11.06 -10.88 14.89
C TRP A 18 -11.91 -12.08 14.48
N LYS A 19 -12.58 -12.01 13.32
CA LYS A 19 -13.43 -13.07 12.75
C LYS A 19 -12.61 -14.34 12.58
N PHE A 20 -11.39 -14.25 12.05
CA PHE A 20 -10.48 -15.38 11.89
C PHE A 20 -10.10 -16.02 13.23
N GLN A 21 -9.57 -15.22 14.17
CA GLN A 21 -9.12 -15.74 15.47
C GLN A 21 -10.28 -16.33 16.28
N THR A 22 -11.42 -15.65 16.32
CA THR A 22 -12.61 -16.12 17.06
C THR A 22 -13.19 -17.38 16.42
N SER A 23 -13.17 -17.51 15.09
CA SER A 23 -13.56 -18.76 14.41
C SER A 23 -12.67 -19.93 14.81
N ILE A 24 -11.35 -19.74 14.90
CA ILE A 24 -10.41 -20.80 15.32
C ILE A 24 -10.71 -21.23 16.77
N VAL A 25 -10.92 -20.26 17.66
CA VAL A 25 -11.19 -20.57 19.08
C VAL A 25 -12.53 -21.29 19.24
N LEU A 26 -13.58 -20.88 18.51
CA LEU A 26 -14.87 -21.56 18.50
C LEU A 26 -14.75 -23.00 17.96
N LYS A 27 -13.97 -23.21 16.90
CA LYS A 27 -13.70 -24.55 16.35
C LYS A 27 -12.94 -25.43 17.35
N GLY A 28 -11.89 -24.90 17.97
CA GLY A 28 -11.13 -25.61 19.00
C GLY A 28 -11.96 -26.01 20.22
N ARG A 29 -13.06 -25.28 20.50
CA ARG A 29 -14.02 -25.61 21.56
C ARG A 29 -15.23 -26.42 21.09
N SER A 30 -15.28 -26.82 19.81
CA SER A 30 -16.43 -27.50 19.20
C SER A 30 -17.75 -26.73 19.31
N LEU A 31 -17.70 -25.39 19.31
CA LEU A 31 -18.87 -24.52 19.39
C LEU A 31 -19.23 -23.89 18.04
N PHE A 32 -18.32 -23.93 17.07
CA PHE A 32 -18.49 -23.22 15.80
C PHE A 32 -19.71 -23.70 15.01
N GLU A 33 -20.06 -24.99 15.08
CA GLU A 33 -21.22 -25.56 14.37
C GLU A 33 -22.56 -24.99 14.87
N VAL A 34 -22.64 -24.58 16.13
CA VAL A 34 -23.82 -23.91 16.68
C VAL A 34 -23.90 -22.47 16.16
N VAL A 35 -22.75 -21.81 16.08
CA VAL A 35 -22.59 -20.40 15.66
C VAL A 35 -22.81 -20.20 14.16
N ASP A 36 -22.30 -21.11 13.32
CA ASP A 36 -22.49 -21.04 11.87
C ASP A 36 -23.85 -21.61 11.42
N GLY A 37 -24.56 -22.28 12.33
CA GLY A 37 -25.88 -22.85 12.11
C GLY A 37 -25.88 -24.25 11.48
N SER A 38 -24.72 -24.89 11.31
CA SER A 38 -24.61 -26.28 10.86
C SER A 38 -25.30 -27.24 11.83
N LYS A 39 -25.23 -26.94 13.14
CA LYS A 39 -25.93 -27.65 14.20
C LYS A 39 -27.18 -26.87 14.62
N VAL A 40 -28.32 -27.28 14.06
CA VAL A 40 -29.62 -26.68 14.38
C VAL A 40 -30.12 -27.17 15.73
N LYS A 41 -30.83 -26.29 16.46
CA LYS A 41 -31.49 -26.64 17.71
C LYS A 41 -32.45 -27.82 17.49
N PRO A 42 -32.31 -28.93 18.23
CA PRO A 42 -33.23 -30.06 18.12
C PRO A 42 -34.67 -29.67 18.46
N SER A 43 -35.65 -30.28 17.78
CA SER A 43 -37.09 -30.07 18.04
C SER A 43 -37.65 -30.99 19.12
N THR A 44 -36.98 -32.11 19.39
CA THR A 44 -37.39 -33.14 20.35
C THR A 44 -36.19 -33.63 21.14
N GLY A 45 -36.43 -34.17 22.35
CA GLY A 45 -35.37 -34.66 23.23
C GLY A 45 -34.89 -33.57 24.19
N VAL A 46 -35.37 -33.65 25.45
CA VAL A 46 -35.07 -32.64 26.48
C VAL A 46 -33.57 -32.56 26.75
N GLU A 47 -32.86 -33.69 26.73
CA GLU A 47 -31.42 -33.76 26.97
C GLU A 47 -30.62 -33.12 25.82
N GLU A 48 -30.98 -33.40 24.57
CA GLU A 48 -30.35 -32.83 23.39
C GLU A 48 -30.60 -31.33 23.27
N ILE A 49 -31.82 -30.87 23.57
CA ILE A 49 -32.16 -29.45 23.63
C ILE A 49 -31.31 -28.75 24.70
N ASN A 50 -31.24 -29.31 25.91
CA ASN A 50 -30.44 -28.74 26.99
C ASN A 50 -28.94 -28.72 26.66
N LYS A 51 -28.44 -29.76 25.98
CA LYS A 51 -27.05 -29.79 25.51
C LYS A 51 -26.79 -28.69 24.49
N TRP A 52 -27.65 -28.54 23.49
CA TRP A 52 -27.53 -27.48 22.49
C TRP A 52 -27.60 -26.09 23.12
N MET A 53 -28.55 -25.86 24.04
CA MET A 53 -28.67 -24.57 24.75
C MET A 53 -27.43 -24.23 25.57
N LYS A 54 -26.78 -25.23 26.19
CA LYS A 54 -25.50 -25.02 26.90
C LYS A 54 -24.36 -24.66 25.95
N GLU A 55 -24.30 -25.29 24.78
CA GLU A 55 -23.29 -24.98 23.76
C GLU A 55 -23.52 -23.59 23.16
N ASP A 56 -24.77 -23.23 22.87
CA ASP A 56 -25.14 -21.90 22.39
C ASP A 56 -24.81 -20.81 23.42
N ALA A 57 -25.18 -21.00 24.69
CA ALA A 57 -24.85 -20.05 25.76
C ALA A 57 -23.33 -19.83 25.91
N LYS A 58 -22.52 -20.90 25.83
CA LYS A 58 -21.06 -20.80 25.84
C LYS A 58 -20.52 -20.05 24.63
N ALA A 59 -21.14 -20.24 23.47
CA ALA A 59 -20.76 -19.52 22.26
C ALA A 59 -21.12 -18.03 22.36
N GLN A 60 -22.31 -17.70 22.87
CA GLN A 60 -22.72 -16.31 23.14
C GLN A 60 -21.75 -15.62 24.12
N GLU A 61 -21.44 -16.26 25.24
CA GLU A 61 -20.46 -15.76 26.23
C GLU A 61 -19.11 -15.47 25.57
N LEU A 62 -18.61 -16.40 24.75
CA LEU A 62 -17.33 -16.23 24.06
C LEU A 62 -17.34 -15.07 23.06
N LEU A 63 -18.45 -14.90 22.33
CA LEU A 63 -18.61 -13.79 21.40
C LEU A 63 -18.59 -12.46 22.17
N VAL A 64 -19.43 -12.31 23.20
CA VAL A 64 -19.54 -11.07 23.99
C VAL A 64 -18.21 -10.70 24.67
N THR A 65 -17.55 -11.66 25.33
CA THR A 65 -16.29 -11.42 26.05
C THR A 65 -15.12 -11.02 25.15
N ARG A 66 -15.24 -11.32 23.84
CA ARG A 66 -14.28 -10.93 22.81
C ARG A 66 -14.66 -9.65 22.07
N MET A 67 -15.62 -8.87 22.56
CA MET A 67 -15.96 -7.57 21.99
C MET A 67 -15.59 -6.44 22.97
N GLU A 68 -15.30 -5.27 22.41
CA GLU A 68 -15.32 -4.01 23.15
C GLU A 68 -16.75 -3.45 23.22
N GLU A 69 -16.94 -2.33 23.91
CA GLU A 69 -18.28 -1.76 24.11
C GLU A 69 -18.94 -1.30 22.80
N GLY A 70 -18.14 -0.83 21.83
CA GLY A 70 -18.65 -0.28 20.56
C GLY A 70 -19.47 -1.26 19.72
N PRO A 71 -19.02 -2.53 19.51
CA PRO A 71 -19.79 -3.53 18.77
C PRO A 71 -20.98 -4.16 19.51
N LEU A 72 -21.04 -4.09 20.85
CA LEU A 72 -22.08 -4.75 21.64
C LEU A 72 -23.52 -4.36 21.26
N PRO A 73 -23.85 -3.08 20.97
CA PRO A 73 -25.18 -2.66 20.54
C PRO A 73 -25.73 -3.42 19.33
N HIS A 74 -24.87 -3.95 18.45
CA HIS A 74 -25.32 -4.72 17.29
C HIS A 74 -25.91 -6.08 17.67
N VAL A 75 -25.50 -6.65 18.81
CA VAL A 75 -25.86 -8.02 19.23
C VAL A 75 -26.79 -8.08 20.44
N LEU A 76 -27.09 -6.93 21.08
CA LEU A 76 -27.97 -6.85 22.26
C LEU A 76 -29.37 -7.45 22.07
N SER A 77 -29.88 -7.44 20.84
CA SER A 77 -31.22 -7.97 20.50
C SER A 77 -31.22 -9.40 19.98
N CYS A 78 -30.04 -10.04 19.88
CA CYS A 78 -29.91 -11.40 19.37
C CYS A 78 -30.19 -12.42 20.49
N GLU A 79 -30.93 -13.48 20.17
CA GLU A 79 -31.31 -14.52 21.14
C GLU A 79 -30.43 -15.77 21.06
N SER A 80 -29.65 -15.91 19.98
CA SER A 80 -28.75 -17.05 19.76
C SER A 80 -27.37 -16.61 19.28
N SER A 81 -26.35 -17.43 19.55
CA SER A 81 -24.99 -17.17 19.05
C SER A 81 -24.92 -17.10 17.53
N ARG A 82 -25.80 -17.84 16.85
CA ARG A 82 -25.98 -17.78 15.40
C ARG A 82 -26.47 -16.41 14.92
N GLU A 83 -27.50 -15.87 15.57
CA GLU A 83 -28.00 -14.53 15.25
C GLU A 83 -26.94 -13.47 15.48
N MET A 84 -26.23 -13.53 16.61
CA MET A 84 -25.12 -12.61 16.90
C MET A 84 -24.07 -12.67 15.78
N TRP A 85 -23.61 -13.86 15.43
CA TRP A 85 -22.58 -14.05 14.40
C TRP A 85 -23.03 -13.60 13.02
N SER A 86 -24.28 -13.90 12.65
CA SER A 86 -24.87 -13.47 11.38
C SER A 86 -25.03 -11.95 11.31
N LYS A 87 -25.44 -11.31 12.42
CA LYS A 87 -25.61 -9.86 12.51
C LYS A 87 -24.27 -9.15 12.38
N LEU A 88 -23.25 -9.61 13.09
CA LEU A 88 -21.89 -9.07 13.01
C LEU A 88 -21.32 -9.21 11.60
N LYS A 89 -21.46 -10.38 10.97
CA LYS A 89 -21.11 -10.55 9.55
C LYS A 89 -21.84 -9.54 8.68
N THR A 90 -23.14 -9.35 8.87
CA THR A 90 -23.92 -8.42 8.06
C THR A 90 -23.46 -6.96 8.20
N VAL A 91 -23.07 -6.55 9.41
CA VAL A 91 -22.56 -5.20 9.69
C VAL A 91 -21.14 -5.04 9.13
N TYR A 92 -20.23 -5.90 9.56
CA TYR A 92 -18.80 -5.71 9.32
C TYR A 92 -18.27 -6.33 8.03
N ASP A 93 -18.91 -7.36 7.45
CA ASP A 93 -18.56 -7.80 6.08
C ASP A 93 -19.02 -6.74 5.06
N LYS A 94 -20.12 -6.00 5.31
CA LYS A 94 -20.55 -4.89 4.44
C LYS A 94 -19.64 -3.67 4.59
N GLU A 95 -19.29 -3.30 5.82
CA GLU A 95 -18.27 -2.27 6.04
C GLU A 95 -16.95 -2.68 5.39
N SER A 96 -16.53 -3.95 5.44
CA SER A 96 -15.33 -4.39 4.71
C SER A 96 -15.41 -4.16 3.20
N VAL A 97 -16.56 -4.35 2.55
CA VAL A 97 -16.75 -4.05 1.10
C VAL A 97 -16.80 -2.53 0.85
N VAL A 98 -17.45 -1.77 1.74
CA VAL A 98 -17.47 -0.30 1.70
C VAL A 98 -16.06 0.27 2.00
N SER A 99 -15.27 -0.38 2.83
CA SER A 99 -13.87 -0.01 3.08
C SER A 99 -12.99 -0.39 1.91
N VAL A 100 -13.23 -1.53 1.27
CA VAL A 100 -12.44 -1.99 0.12
C VAL A 100 -12.49 -0.99 -1.04
N HIS A 101 -13.67 -0.50 -1.45
CA HIS A 101 -13.71 0.48 -2.55
C HIS A 101 -13.03 1.81 -2.17
N LEU A 102 -13.13 2.24 -0.91
CA LEU A 102 -12.41 3.42 -0.38
C LEU A 102 -10.89 3.19 -0.29
N LEU A 103 -10.44 1.94 -0.19
CA LEU A 103 -9.02 1.57 -0.23
C LEU A 103 -8.52 1.37 -1.67
N GLN A 104 -9.39 0.99 -2.60
CA GLN A 104 -9.10 0.89 -4.03
C GLN A 104 -9.03 2.27 -4.71
N GLU A 105 -9.84 3.25 -4.28
CA GLU A 105 -9.81 4.61 -4.83
C GLU A 105 -8.41 5.24 -4.77
N PRO A 106 -7.68 5.22 -3.64
CA PRO A 106 -6.28 5.62 -3.57
C PRO A 106 -5.39 4.87 -4.56
N PHE A 107 -5.58 3.56 -4.73
CA PHE A 107 -4.80 2.78 -5.69
C PHE A 107 -5.01 3.27 -7.12
N PHE A 108 -6.26 3.46 -7.56
CA PHE A 108 -6.58 3.89 -8.92
C PHE A 108 -6.20 5.35 -9.19
N SER A 109 -6.40 6.22 -8.20
CA SER A 109 -6.08 7.66 -8.31
C SER A 109 -4.59 7.97 -8.15
N LEU A 110 -3.79 7.07 -7.57
CA LEU A 110 -2.37 7.32 -7.29
C LEU A 110 -1.60 7.73 -8.55
N GLN A 111 -0.99 8.91 -8.50
CA GLN A 111 -0.10 9.42 -9.54
C GLN A 111 1.34 9.44 -9.04
N PHE A 112 2.29 9.40 -9.97
CA PHE A 112 3.67 9.69 -9.66
C PHE A 112 3.79 11.14 -9.15
N ASP A 113 4.54 11.34 -8.07
CA ASP A 113 4.71 12.65 -7.43
C ASP A 113 6.10 13.24 -7.65
N SER A 114 7.10 12.77 -6.90
CA SER A 114 8.42 13.39 -6.77
C SER A 114 9.55 12.40 -7.07
N SER A 115 9.48 11.19 -6.53
CA SER A 115 10.46 10.14 -6.78
C SER A 115 9.84 8.76 -6.94
N VAL A 116 10.54 7.89 -7.64
CA VAL A 116 10.21 6.47 -7.77
C VAL A 116 10.11 5.81 -6.39
N SER A 117 11.06 6.10 -5.50
CA SER A 117 11.07 5.51 -4.16
C SER A 117 9.84 5.89 -3.32
N THR A 118 9.41 7.15 -3.34
CA THR A 118 8.22 7.61 -2.64
C THR A 118 6.95 7.03 -3.26
N PHE A 119 6.87 7.00 -4.59
CA PHE A 119 5.74 6.44 -5.32
C PHE A 119 5.56 4.93 -5.03
N LEU A 120 6.64 4.14 -5.09
CA LEU A 120 6.59 2.70 -4.80
C LEU A 120 6.23 2.42 -3.34
N SER A 121 6.72 3.24 -2.40
CA SER A 121 6.37 3.11 -0.98
C SER A 121 4.86 3.31 -0.74
N LYS A 122 4.23 4.28 -1.41
CA LYS A 122 2.78 4.50 -1.35
C LYS A 122 1.99 3.32 -1.91
N ILE A 123 2.46 2.73 -3.01
CA ILE A 123 1.84 1.52 -3.57
C ILE A 123 1.88 0.37 -2.57
N GLU A 124 3.03 0.13 -1.93
CA GLU A 124 3.16 -0.96 -0.96
C GLU A 124 2.28 -0.71 0.28
N GLU A 125 2.16 0.54 0.75
CA GLU A 125 1.26 0.90 1.83
C GLU A 125 -0.21 0.58 1.50
N ILE A 126 -0.67 0.98 0.30
CA ILE A 126 -2.04 0.70 -0.16
C ILE A 126 -2.28 -0.80 -0.33
N LYS A 127 -1.32 -1.52 -0.92
CA LYS A 127 -1.36 -2.98 -1.07
C LYS A 127 -1.44 -3.70 0.28
N MET A 128 -0.70 -3.24 1.28
CA MET A 128 -0.77 -3.79 2.64
C MET A 128 -2.12 -3.52 3.29
N LYS A 129 -2.69 -2.32 3.11
CA LYS A 129 -4.04 -1.99 3.58
C LYS A 129 -5.11 -2.88 2.93
N LEU A 130 -5.09 -3.01 1.60
CA LEU A 130 -6.01 -3.89 0.86
C LEU A 130 -5.88 -5.36 1.30
N LYS A 131 -4.64 -5.84 1.48
CA LYS A 131 -4.37 -7.19 1.96
C LYS A 131 -4.95 -7.43 3.36
N SER A 132 -4.84 -6.45 4.27
CA SER A 132 -5.45 -6.53 5.60
C SER A 132 -6.98 -6.52 5.57
N ALA A 133 -7.58 -5.89 4.55
CA ALA A 133 -9.01 -5.91 4.29
C ALA A 133 -9.48 -7.19 3.55
N GLY A 134 -8.57 -8.13 3.26
CA GLY A 134 -8.88 -9.40 2.60
C GLY A 134 -8.84 -9.35 1.07
N GLU A 135 -8.37 -8.25 0.48
CA GLU A 135 -8.20 -8.13 -0.96
C GLU A 135 -6.73 -8.22 -1.38
N ILE A 136 -6.45 -9.10 -2.34
CA ILE A 136 -5.10 -9.29 -2.87
C ILE A 136 -5.04 -8.68 -4.27
N LEU A 137 -4.27 -7.60 -4.41
CA LEU A 137 -3.93 -7.07 -5.72
C LEU A 137 -2.99 -8.04 -6.44
N SER A 138 -3.36 -8.40 -7.67
CA SER A 138 -2.47 -9.21 -8.52
C SER A 138 -1.20 -8.45 -8.86
N GLU A 139 -0.07 -9.14 -8.93
CA GLU A 139 1.21 -8.54 -9.28
C GLU A 139 1.15 -7.81 -10.62
N LYS A 140 0.49 -8.42 -11.62
CA LYS A 140 0.24 -7.83 -12.93
C LYS A 140 -0.51 -6.49 -12.86
N MET A 141 -1.49 -6.38 -11.97
CA MET A 141 -2.25 -5.13 -11.78
C MET A 141 -1.39 -4.04 -11.15
N VAL A 142 -0.52 -4.39 -10.21
CA VAL A 142 0.45 -3.45 -9.61
C VAL A 142 1.46 -2.98 -10.65
N ILE A 143 2.05 -3.89 -11.44
CA ILE A 143 2.96 -3.56 -12.54
C ILE A 143 2.29 -2.59 -13.54
N THR A 144 1.07 -2.95 -13.98
CA THR A 144 0.30 -2.10 -14.92
C THR A 144 0.06 -0.72 -14.33
N LYS A 145 -0.32 -0.63 -13.05
CA LYS A 145 -0.55 0.64 -12.38
C LYS A 145 0.72 1.49 -12.32
N ILE A 146 1.87 0.89 -12.01
CA ILE A 146 3.16 1.59 -12.02
C ILE A 146 3.43 2.19 -13.39
N LEU A 147 3.38 1.37 -14.45
CA LEU A 147 3.68 1.81 -15.82
C LEU A 147 2.76 2.94 -16.31
N MET A 148 1.46 2.87 -15.97
CA MET A 148 0.48 3.89 -16.35
C MET A 148 0.68 5.22 -15.61
N SER A 149 1.15 5.19 -14.36
CA SER A 149 1.34 6.39 -13.54
C SER A 149 2.70 7.07 -13.76
N LEU A 150 3.66 6.43 -14.44
CA LEU A 150 4.98 7.01 -14.70
C LEU A 150 4.89 8.25 -15.62
N PRO A 151 5.62 9.34 -15.30
CA PRO A 151 5.63 10.54 -16.13
C PRO A 151 6.39 10.34 -17.44
N GLU A 152 6.19 11.26 -18.39
CA GLU A 152 6.75 11.18 -19.76
C GLU A 152 8.27 11.03 -19.81
N GLN A 153 8.98 11.54 -18.80
CA GLN A 153 10.44 11.36 -18.69
C GLN A 153 10.85 9.87 -18.66
N PHE A 154 9.97 8.95 -18.25
CA PHE A 154 10.21 7.50 -18.24
C PHE A 154 9.69 6.78 -19.49
N LYS A 155 9.35 7.48 -20.58
CA LYS A 155 8.84 6.84 -21.82
C LYS A 155 9.75 5.75 -22.38
N HIS A 156 11.07 5.97 -22.36
CA HIS A 156 12.04 5.00 -22.88
C HIS A 156 12.11 3.75 -21.99
N PHE A 157 12.04 3.94 -20.68
CA PHE A 157 11.92 2.85 -19.73
C PHE A 157 10.66 2.01 -19.99
N ARG A 158 9.50 2.65 -20.20
CA ARG A 158 8.24 1.91 -20.50
C ARG A 158 8.38 1.04 -21.74
N SER A 159 8.90 1.60 -22.83
CA SER A 159 9.11 0.86 -24.09
C SER A 159 10.12 -0.30 -23.93
N ALA A 160 11.19 -0.10 -23.16
CA ALA A 160 12.15 -1.15 -22.85
C ALA A 160 11.51 -2.27 -22.01
N TRP A 161 10.71 -1.91 -21.00
CA TRP A 161 10.01 -2.86 -20.14
C TRP A 161 8.99 -3.71 -20.92
N GLU A 162 8.26 -3.12 -21.86
CA GLU A 162 7.32 -3.85 -22.73
C GLU A 162 8.01 -4.91 -23.60
N SER A 163 9.32 -4.77 -23.83
CA SER A 163 10.12 -5.73 -24.60
C SER A 163 10.69 -6.88 -23.76
N VAL A 164 10.54 -6.82 -22.42
CA VAL A 164 10.96 -7.88 -21.50
C VAL A 164 10.01 -9.08 -21.61
N SER A 165 10.56 -10.29 -21.65
CA SER A 165 9.77 -11.53 -21.69
C SER A 165 8.82 -11.62 -20.49
N VAL A 166 7.61 -12.15 -20.71
CA VAL A 166 6.57 -12.23 -19.68
C VAL A 166 7.05 -12.97 -18.42
N ASP A 167 7.89 -14.00 -18.58
CA ASP A 167 8.46 -14.79 -17.47
C ASP A 167 9.40 -13.98 -16.56
N ASN A 168 9.90 -12.84 -17.03
CA ASN A 168 10.81 -11.95 -16.30
C ASN A 168 10.12 -10.65 -15.84
N GLN A 169 8.82 -10.49 -16.06
CA GLN A 169 8.06 -9.31 -15.63
C GLN A 169 7.55 -9.47 -14.19
N SER A 170 8.47 -9.53 -13.22
CA SER A 170 8.14 -9.48 -11.80
C SER A 170 8.11 -8.05 -11.27
N LEU A 171 7.38 -7.83 -10.17
CA LEU A 171 7.36 -6.54 -9.48
C LEU A 171 8.72 -6.19 -8.88
N GLU A 172 9.46 -7.21 -8.44
CA GLU A 172 10.83 -7.06 -7.92
C GLU A 172 11.78 -6.52 -8.99
N GLU A 173 11.77 -7.13 -10.18
CA GLU A 173 12.62 -6.72 -11.28
C GLU A 173 12.25 -5.31 -11.77
N LEU A 174 10.95 -5.04 -11.93
CA LEU A 174 10.45 -3.70 -12.30
C LEU A 174 10.95 -2.64 -11.33
N THR A 175 10.83 -2.91 -10.02
CA THR A 175 11.25 -2.00 -8.95
C THR A 175 12.74 -1.73 -9.01
N SER A 176 13.55 -2.78 -9.17
CA SER A 176 15.00 -2.70 -9.26
C SER A 176 15.44 -1.81 -10.43
N ILE A 177 14.96 -2.10 -11.64
CA ILE A 177 15.35 -1.35 -12.85
C ILE A 177 14.84 0.10 -12.79
N LEU A 178 13.62 0.32 -12.31
CA LEU A 178 13.04 1.66 -12.24
C LEU A 178 13.79 2.58 -11.27
N LEU A 179 14.27 2.05 -10.14
CA LEU A 179 15.14 2.79 -9.21
C LEU A 179 16.52 3.09 -9.81
N LEU A 180 17.08 2.15 -10.57
CA LEU A 180 18.33 2.37 -11.30
C LEU A 180 18.19 3.49 -12.34
N GLU A 181 17.10 3.48 -13.12
CA GLU A 181 16.79 4.49 -14.12
C GLU A 181 16.68 5.91 -13.52
N GLU A 182 15.98 6.05 -12.38
CA GLU A 182 15.89 7.33 -11.67
C GLU A 182 17.27 7.85 -11.24
N ARG A 183 18.12 6.97 -10.72
CA ARG A 183 19.48 7.33 -10.30
C ARG A 183 20.33 7.78 -11.48
N CYS A 184 20.30 7.06 -12.61
CA CYS A 184 21.05 7.42 -13.81
C CYS A 184 20.64 8.81 -14.33
N LYS A 185 19.33 9.07 -14.43
CA LYS A 185 18.82 10.39 -14.84
C LYS A 185 19.22 11.52 -13.91
N SER A 186 19.26 11.26 -12.61
CA SER A 186 19.72 12.26 -11.63
C SER A 186 21.19 12.65 -11.86
N LEU A 187 22.07 11.67 -12.15
CA LEU A 187 23.48 11.92 -12.48
C LEU A 187 23.64 12.66 -13.82
N GLU A 188 22.88 12.30 -14.85
CA GLU A 188 22.88 12.99 -16.15
C GLU A 188 22.46 14.46 -16.01
N ASN A 189 21.42 14.74 -15.22
CA ASN A 189 20.98 16.10 -14.95
C ASN A 189 22.02 16.91 -14.17
N ALA A 190 22.71 16.30 -13.19
CA ALA A 190 23.76 16.95 -12.42
C ALA A 190 24.97 17.31 -13.30
N THR A 191 25.37 16.42 -14.21
CA THR A 191 26.48 16.66 -15.16
C THR A 191 26.11 17.71 -16.23
N ALA A 192 24.86 17.70 -16.72
CA ALA A 192 24.35 18.72 -17.64
C ALA A 192 24.26 20.11 -16.98
N LEU A 193 24.00 20.20 -15.68
CA LEU A 193 23.96 21.48 -14.95
C LEU A 193 25.37 22.04 -14.68
N ALA A 194 26.34 21.15 -14.39
CA ALA A 194 27.75 21.52 -14.18
C ALA A 194 28.43 22.06 -15.46
N THR A 195 28.03 21.54 -16.63
CA THR A 195 28.51 22.04 -17.93
C THR A 195 27.90 23.40 -18.29
N LYS A 196 26.61 23.63 -17.99
CA LYS A 196 25.94 24.93 -18.22
C LYS A 196 26.43 26.06 -17.30
N THR A 197 26.91 25.74 -16.10
CA THR A 197 27.45 26.74 -15.16
C THR A 197 28.91 27.11 -15.41
N SER A 198 29.56 26.45 -16.37
CA SER A 198 30.98 26.69 -16.72
C SER A 198 31.20 27.67 -17.88
N GLU A 199 30.14 28.21 -18.49
CA GLU A 199 30.28 29.34 -19.42
C GLU A 199 30.46 30.66 -18.65
N LYS A 200 31.66 30.88 -18.08
CA LYS A 200 32.12 32.25 -17.80
C LYS A 200 32.18 32.98 -19.15
N PRO A 201 31.66 34.22 -19.28
CA PRO A 201 31.93 35.02 -20.46
C PRO A 201 33.44 35.30 -20.47
N GLN A 202 34.20 34.51 -21.23
CA GLN A 202 35.60 34.81 -21.51
C GLN A 202 35.61 36.03 -22.43
N GLY A 203 35.55 37.22 -21.82
CA GLY A 203 35.78 38.48 -22.51
C GLY A 203 37.06 38.35 -23.32
N LYS A 204 37.00 38.75 -24.60
CA LYS A 204 38.12 38.61 -25.54
C LYS A 204 39.41 39.12 -24.89
N LYS A 205 40.43 38.27 -24.83
CA LYS A 205 41.76 38.61 -24.31
C LYS A 205 42.52 39.43 -25.34
N CYS A 206 43.17 40.50 -24.91
CA CYS A 206 44.01 41.31 -25.76
C CYS A 206 45.28 40.54 -26.15
N TYR A 207 45.58 40.43 -27.45
CA TYR A 207 46.76 39.70 -27.93
C TYR A 207 48.10 40.43 -27.73
N ILE A 208 48.07 41.70 -27.30
CA ILE A 208 49.28 42.50 -27.06
C ILE A 208 49.70 42.44 -25.58
N CYS A 209 48.75 42.60 -24.65
CA CYS A 209 49.06 42.67 -23.22
C CYS A 209 48.47 41.52 -22.38
N SER A 210 47.78 40.57 -23.03
CA SER A 210 47.13 39.41 -22.41
C SER A 210 46.06 39.71 -21.35
N LYS A 211 45.65 40.98 -21.18
CA LYS A 211 44.56 41.37 -20.27
C LYS A 211 43.19 41.16 -20.92
N VAL A 212 42.20 40.79 -20.11
CA VAL A 212 40.79 40.62 -20.53
C VAL A 212 40.03 41.96 -20.45
N GLY A 213 39.04 42.15 -21.32
CA GLY A 213 38.17 43.33 -21.33
C GLY A 213 38.39 44.32 -22.48
N HIS A 214 39.37 44.09 -23.36
CA HIS A 214 39.59 44.84 -24.60
C HIS A 214 40.33 43.96 -25.64
N ILE A 215 40.28 44.33 -26.93
CA ILE A 215 41.02 43.65 -28.01
C ILE A 215 42.32 44.39 -28.36
N ALA A 216 43.20 43.74 -29.12
CA ALA A 216 44.50 44.30 -29.51
C ALA A 216 44.43 45.70 -30.16
N ARG A 217 43.35 46.00 -30.89
CA ARG A 217 43.13 47.30 -31.53
C ARG A 217 43.05 48.46 -30.53
N ASP A 218 42.48 48.19 -29.36
CA ASP A 218 42.16 49.18 -28.32
C ASP A 218 43.14 49.09 -27.13
N CYS A 219 44.29 48.42 -27.34
CA CYS A 219 45.28 48.21 -26.29
C CYS A 219 46.15 49.45 -26.09
N TYR A 220 46.25 49.92 -24.84
CA TYR A 220 47.12 51.03 -24.45
C TYR A 220 48.61 50.82 -24.80
N PHE A 221 49.06 49.57 -24.89
CA PHE A 221 50.45 49.20 -25.24
C PHE A 221 50.67 49.02 -26.75
N ARG A 222 49.68 49.32 -27.59
CA ARG A 222 49.83 49.25 -29.04
C ARG A 222 50.80 50.35 -29.48
N GLN A 223 52.03 49.98 -29.79
CA GLN A 223 52.96 50.87 -30.48
C GLN A 223 52.52 50.94 -31.94
N ASP A 224 52.01 52.09 -32.37
CA ASP A 224 51.74 52.32 -33.79
C ASP A 224 53.09 52.38 -34.52
N ALA A 225 53.45 51.30 -35.20
CA ALA A 225 54.49 51.32 -36.21
C ALA A 225 54.03 52.24 -37.34
N LYS A 226 54.48 53.51 -37.30
CA LYS A 226 54.51 54.35 -38.48
C LYS A 226 55.76 53.99 -39.29
N GLU A 227 55.48 53.50 -40.50
CA GLU A 227 56.36 53.33 -41.67
C GLU A 227 57.51 52.31 -41.56
#